data_AF-A0A3D8UMD5-F1
#
_entry.id   AF-A0A3D8UMD5-F1
#
_cell.length_a   1.000
_cell.length_b   1.000
_cell.length_c   1.000
_cell.angle_alpha   90.00
_cell.angle_beta   90.00
_cell.angle_gamma   90.00
#
_symmetry.space_group_name_H-M   'P 1'
#
loop_
_entity.id
_entity.type
_entity.pdbx_description
1 polymer ?
#
loop_
_entity_poly.entity_id
_entity_poly.type
_entity_poly.pdbx_seq_one_letter_code
_entity_poly.pdbx_strand_id
1 'polypeptide(L)'
;MLNFFNFKNQHTVLILAHEYTDGNLSQSWNLYENDMFWLTDTLRKIKKLKDVNWIIKEHPSEKIYNAKVSTVELFNKIISSEENIKLFPNDYRVDNMYKYIDTTITSHGTAGYEYPMQGIPTIICGEANYSGLGFNIEPKTRTQYYKILKKINLLKKTK
;
A
#
# COMPACT_ATOMS: atom_id res chain seq x y z
N MET A 1 11.41 -14.50 3.34
CA MET A 1 10.82 -13.18 3.67
C MET A 1 9.61 -13.29 4.60
N LEU A 2 8.64 -14.20 4.38
CA LEU A 2 7.55 -14.40 5.36
C LEU A 2 8.07 -14.80 6.75
N ASN A 3 9.10 -15.66 6.82
CA ASN A 3 9.78 -15.99 8.08
C ASN A 3 10.50 -14.80 8.73
N PHE A 4 10.93 -13.80 7.94
CA PHE A 4 11.54 -12.58 8.48
C PHE A 4 10.52 -11.74 9.25
N PHE A 5 9.28 -11.68 8.75
CA PHE A 5 8.18 -10.96 9.41
C PHE A 5 7.42 -11.81 10.44
N ASN A 6 7.76 -13.10 10.58
CA ASN A 6 7.03 -14.09 11.39
C ASN A 6 5.53 -14.14 11.04
N PHE A 7 5.21 -14.05 9.75
CA PHE A 7 3.83 -14.04 9.28
C PHE A 7 3.23 -15.44 9.21
N LYS A 8 1.91 -15.51 9.42
CA LYS A 8 1.12 -16.72 9.13
C LYS A 8 1.05 -16.93 7.62
N ASN A 9 0.77 -18.17 7.19
CA ASN A 9 0.51 -18.47 5.79
C ASN A 9 -0.85 -17.89 5.36
N GLN A 10 -0.85 -16.61 4.99
CA GLN A 10 -2.02 -15.81 4.64
C GLN A 10 -1.68 -14.91 3.45
N HIS A 11 -2.71 -14.41 2.78
CA HIS A 11 -2.58 -13.43 1.70
C HIS A 11 -1.74 -12.24 2.17
N THR A 12 -0.72 -11.88 1.42
CA THR A 12 0.24 -10.83 1.81
C THR A 12 0.11 -9.61 0.91
N VAL A 13 -0.18 -8.47 1.53
CA VAL A 13 -0.39 -7.18 0.85
C VAL A 13 0.75 -6.23 1.15
N LEU A 14 1.31 -5.61 0.11
CA LEU A 14 2.29 -4.53 0.25
C LEU A 14 1.63 -3.18 -0.04
N ILE A 15 1.70 -2.28 0.93
CA ILE A 15 1.27 -0.88 0.80
C ILE A 15 2.52 -0.04 0.64
N LEU A 16 2.63 0.65 -0.50
CA LEU A 16 3.70 1.59 -0.78
C LEU A 16 3.20 2.99 -0.50
N ALA A 17 3.65 3.56 0.61
CA ALA A 17 3.30 4.89 1.05
C ALA A 17 4.01 5.95 0.20
N HIS A 18 3.40 7.13 0.17
CA HIS A 18 3.94 8.34 -0.43
C HIS A 18 4.27 9.33 0.68
N GLU A 19 5.18 10.25 0.39
CA GLU A 19 5.46 11.36 1.29
C GLU A 19 4.47 12.52 1.05
N TYR A 20 4.34 13.43 2.01
CA TYR A 20 3.30 14.46 2.02
C TYR A 20 3.31 15.41 0.79
N THR A 21 4.48 15.75 0.26
CA THR A 21 4.62 16.66 -0.89
C THR A 21 4.56 15.96 -2.26
N ASP A 22 4.37 14.65 -2.27
CA ASP A 22 4.48 13.84 -3.49
C ASP A 22 3.24 14.01 -4.36
N GLY A 23 3.36 14.76 -5.46
CA GLY A 23 2.43 14.72 -6.61
C GLY A 23 0.94 15.04 -6.37
N ASN A 24 0.53 15.32 -5.13
CA ASN A 24 -0.85 15.28 -4.64
C ASN A 24 -1.84 16.21 -5.36
N LEU A 25 -1.36 17.25 -6.06
CA LEU A 25 -2.20 18.32 -6.63
C LEU A 25 -2.30 18.32 -8.16
N SER A 26 -1.68 17.34 -8.83
CA SER A 26 -1.66 17.28 -10.31
C SER A 26 -2.70 16.32 -10.91
N GLN A 27 -3.55 15.74 -10.06
CA GLN A 27 -4.44 14.63 -10.39
C GLN A 27 -5.87 15.12 -10.61
N SER A 28 -6.51 14.65 -11.68
CA SER A 28 -7.93 14.84 -11.98
C SER A 28 -8.84 14.11 -10.98
N TRP A 29 -8.34 13.05 -10.35
CA TRP A 29 -9.03 12.36 -9.26
C TRP A 29 -8.06 11.80 -8.21
N ASN A 30 -8.51 11.86 -6.94
CA ASN A 30 -7.88 11.19 -5.82
C ASN A 30 -8.97 10.84 -4.79
N LEU A 31 -8.88 9.66 -4.16
CA LEU A 31 -9.83 9.26 -3.12
C LEU A 31 -9.69 10.07 -1.82
N TYR A 32 -8.52 10.68 -1.60
CA TYR A 32 -8.18 11.43 -0.40
C TYR A 32 -7.60 12.79 -0.78
N GLU A 33 -7.64 13.72 0.18
CA GLU A 33 -7.14 15.08 0.00
C GLU A 33 -5.61 15.12 -0.11
N ASN A 34 -4.94 14.14 0.49
CA ASN A 34 -3.51 13.87 0.31
C ASN A 34 -3.16 12.45 0.79
N ASP A 35 -1.94 12.03 0.50
CA ASP A 35 -1.43 10.70 0.84
C ASP A 35 -1.35 10.40 2.34
N MET A 36 -1.17 11.42 3.19
CA MET A 36 -1.12 11.22 4.64
C MET A 36 -2.50 10.90 5.21
N PHE A 37 -3.56 11.52 4.67
CA PHE A 37 -4.94 11.13 5.00
C PHE A 37 -5.27 9.74 4.47
N TRP A 38 -4.88 9.42 3.23
CA TRP A 38 -5.04 8.08 2.66
C TRP A 38 -4.37 7.01 3.50
N LEU A 39 -3.09 7.20 3.85
CA LEU A 39 -2.34 6.25 4.65
C LEU A 39 -2.96 6.12 6.06
N THR A 40 -3.24 7.24 6.73
CA THR A 40 -3.85 7.23 8.08
C THR A 40 -5.16 6.44 8.11
N ASP A 41 -6.06 6.70 7.17
CA ASP A 41 -7.34 6.00 7.11
C ASP A 41 -7.16 4.53 6.70
N THR A 42 -6.31 4.24 5.72
CA THR A 42 -5.96 2.86 5.33
C THR A 42 -5.45 2.06 6.53
N LEU A 43 -4.48 2.58 7.29
CA LEU A 43 -3.94 1.95 8.49
C LEU A 43 -5.04 1.63 9.52
N ARG A 44 -5.97 2.57 9.75
CA ARG A 44 -7.12 2.36 10.65
C ARG A 44 -8.08 1.28 10.17
N LYS A 45 -8.24 1.08 8.86
CA LYS A 45 -9.09 0.01 8.30
C LYS A 45 -8.41 -1.34 8.39
N ILE A 46 -7.18 -1.45 7.92
CA ILE A 46 -6.44 -2.73 7.88
C ILE A 46 -6.13 -3.26 9.28
N LYS A 47 -6.03 -2.38 10.30
CA LYS A 47 -5.91 -2.77 11.72
C LYS A 47 -6.92 -3.83 12.13
N LYS A 48 -8.13 -3.79 11.56
CA LYS A 48 -9.24 -4.70 11.88
C LYS A 48 -9.22 -6.01 11.07
N LEU A 49 -8.35 -6.14 10.07
CA LEU A 49 -8.31 -7.26 9.13
C LEU A 49 -7.16 -8.20 9.51
N LYS A 50 -7.45 -9.27 10.25
CA LYS A 50 -6.47 -10.20 10.86
C LYS A 50 -6.18 -11.45 10.03
N ASP A 51 -6.93 -11.63 8.96
CA ASP A 51 -6.84 -12.72 8.01
C ASP A 51 -5.88 -12.43 6.83
N VAL A 52 -5.20 -11.29 6.88
CA VAL A 52 -4.30 -10.78 5.84
C VAL A 52 -3.02 -10.28 6.49
N ASN A 53 -1.87 -10.57 5.87
CA ASN A 53 -0.59 -9.98 6.25
C ASN A 53 -0.41 -8.65 5.52
N TRP A 54 0.01 -7.62 6.23
CA TRP A 54 0.20 -6.28 5.67
C TRP A 54 1.64 -5.81 5.87
N ILE A 55 2.26 -5.35 4.80
CA ILE A 55 3.59 -4.75 4.83
C ILE A 55 3.44 -3.30 4.42
N ILE A 56 3.90 -2.37 5.27
CA ILE A 56 3.87 -0.94 5.00
C ILE A 56 5.29 -0.50 4.65
N LYS A 57 5.47 0.08 3.47
CA LYS A 57 6.77 0.59 3.03
C LYS A 57 6.70 2.11 2.90
N GLU A 58 7.57 2.82 3.61
CA GLU A 58 7.73 4.28 3.48
C GLU A 58 8.32 4.68 2.13
N HIS A 59 8.07 5.92 1.72
CA HIS A 59 8.65 6.47 0.49
C HIS A 59 10.16 6.70 0.69
N PRO A 60 11.04 6.39 -0.29
CA PRO A 60 12.48 6.58 -0.13
C PRO A 60 12.89 8.01 0.24
N SER A 61 12.20 9.00 -0.32
CA SER A 61 12.48 10.41 -0.08
C SER A 61 11.96 10.94 1.25
N GLU A 62 11.16 10.16 1.98
CA GLU A 62 10.56 10.61 3.25
C GLU A 62 11.64 10.95 4.30
N LYS A 63 12.75 10.21 4.27
CA LYS A 63 13.95 10.48 5.09
C LYS A 63 14.67 11.78 4.74
N ILE A 64 14.51 12.26 3.50
CA ILE A 64 15.18 13.46 2.99
C ILE A 64 14.45 14.71 3.49
N TYR A 65 13.11 14.66 3.56
CA TYR A 65 12.28 15.83 3.82
C TYR A 65 11.97 16.10 5.30
N ASN A 66 12.35 15.20 6.22
CA ASN A 66 12.17 15.32 7.68
C ASN A 66 10.79 15.89 8.07
N ALA A 67 9.74 15.37 7.43
CA ALA A 67 8.38 15.86 7.60
C ALA A 67 7.90 15.64 9.04
N LYS A 68 7.05 16.55 9.55
CA LYS A 68 6.45 16.45 10.88
C LYS A 68 5.51 15.25 11.05
N VAL A 69 5.08 14.64 9.94
CA VAL A 69 4.27 13.44 9.91
C VAL A 69 4.90 12.49 8.90
N SER A 70 5.22 11.27 9.35
CA SER A 70 5.85 10.21 8.55
C SER A 70 5.03 8.93 8.57
N THR A 71 5.21 8.08 7.55
CA THR A 71 4.77 6.69 7.47
C THR A 71 5.14 5.94 8.75
N VAL A 72 6.38 6.07 9.23
CA VAL A 72 6.86 5.39 10.45
C VAL A 72 6.14 5.90 11.70
N GLU A 73 5.94 7.20 11.81
CA GLU A 73 5.18 7.78 12.93
C GLU A 73 3.73 7.31 12.91
N LEU A 74 3.07 7.35 11.76
CA LEU A 74 1.69 6.87 11.61
C LEU A 74 1.58 5.38 11.90
N PHE A 75 2.52 4.57 11.41
CA PHE A 75 2.61 3.15 11.73
C PHE A 75 2.72 2.94 13.25
N ASN A 76 3.68 3.61 13.89
CA ASN A 76 3.94 3.46 15.31
C ASN A 76 2.74 3.84 16.16
N LYS A 77 2.05 4.92 15.77
CA LYS A 77 0.88 5.46 16.48
C LYS A 77 -0.38 4.62 16.33
N ILE A 78 -0.60 4.00 15.16
CA ILE A 78 -1.90 3.39 14.84
C ILE A 78 -1.87 1.86 15.00
N ILE A 79 -0.77 1.20 14.60
CA ILE A 79 -0.75 -0.25 14.35
C ILE A 79 0.53 -0.99 14.79
N SER A 80 1.48 -0.35 15.49
CA SER A 80 2.74 -0.99 15.92
C SER A 80 2.56 -2.29 16.70
N SER A 81 1.47 -2.41 17.47
CA SER A 81 1.16 -3.60 18.27
C SER A 81 0.57 -4.77 17.47
N GLU A 82 0.31 -4.60 16.17
CA GLU A 82 -0.39 -5.61 15.38
C GLU A 82 0.57 -6.67 14.83
N GLU A 83 0.30 -7.94 15.12
CA GLU A 83 1.17 -9.04 14.69
C GLU A 83 1.19 -9.23 13.17
N ASN A 84 0.04 -9.03 12.52
CA ASN A 84 -0.16 -9.24 11.09
C ASN A 84 0.17 -8.00 10.24
N ILE A 85 0.72 -6.94 10.84
CA ILE A 85 1.12 -5.73 10.12
C ILE A 85 2.56 -5.38 10.49
N LYS A 86 3.41 -5.21 9.48
CA LYS A 86 4.84 -4.90 9.68
C LYS A 86 5.27 -3.73 8.82
N LEU A 87 6.17 -2.93 9.37
CA LEU A 87 6.90 -1.93 8.61
C LEU A 87 7.99 -2.66 7.82
N PHE A 88 8.15 -2.31 6.55
CA PHE A 88 9.22 -2.83 5.72
C PHE A 88 10.57 -2.29 6.21
N PRO A 89 11.58 -3.16 6.41
CA PRO A 89 12.87 -2.73 6.92
C PRO A 89 13.62 -1.89 5.87
N ASN A 90 14.28 -0.84 6.36
CA ASN A 90 14.93 0.15 5.50
C ASN A 90 16.23 -0.31 4.85
N ASP A 91 16.89 -1.31 5.44
CA ASP A 91 18.17 -1.82 4.97
C ASP A 91 18.02 -2.87 3.85
N TYR A 92 16.77 -3.16 3.45
CA TYR A 92 16.47 -4.15 2.42
C TYR A 92 16.01 -3.48 1.14
N ARG A 93 16.50 -4.00 0.02
CA ARG A 93 16.00 -3.65 -1.31
C ARG A 93 14.67 -4.35 -1.55
N VAL A 94 13.77 -3.68 -2.28
CA VAL A 94 12.47 -4.24 -2.69
C VAL A 94 12.62 -5.33 -3.76
N ASP A 95 13.82 -5.51 -4.28
CA ASP A 95 14.15 -6.52 -5.30
C ASP A 95 13.62 -7.89 -4.89
N ASN A 96 12.89 -8.54 -5.81
CA ASN A 96 12.23 -9.84 -5.59
C ASN A 96 11.09 -9.87 -4.56
N MET A 97 10.66 -8.74 -3.97
CA MET A 97 9.49 -8.72 -3.08
C MET A 97 8.24 -9.29 -3.76
N TYR A 98 8.07 -9.03 -5.06
CA TYR A 98 6.95 -9.54 -5.86
C TYR A 98 6.72 -11.06 -5.69
N LYS A 99 7.76 -11.85 -5.39
CA LYS A 99 7.64 -13.31 -5.17
C LYS A 99 6.83 -13.67 -3.92
N TYR A 100 6.75 -12.76 -2.95
CA TYR A 100 6.11 -12.97 -1.65
C TYR A 100 4.87 -12.09 -1.43
N ILE A 101 4.50 -11.28 -2.43
CA ILE A 101 3.37 -10.35 -2.37
C ILE A 101 2.25 -10.85 -3.27
N ASP A 102 1.03 -10.86 -2.76
CA ASP A 102 -0.18 -11.30 -3.47
C ASP A 102 -1.01 -10.13 -3.99
N THR A 103 -0.88 -8.95 -3.39
CA THR A 103 -1.53 -7.72 -3.85
C THR A 103 -0.70 -6.52 -3.44
N THR A 104 -0.72 -5.47 -4.25
CA THR A 104 -0.15 -4.17 -3.88
C THR A 104 -1.19 -3.07 -3.82
N ILE A 105 -0.90 -2.06 -3.00
CA ILE A 105 -1.69 -0.84 -2.91
C ILE A 105 -0.72 0.34 -2.95
N THR A 106 -1.04 1.34 -3.75
CA THR A 106 -0.35 2.63 -3.80
C THR A 106 -1.38 3.74 -4.03
N SER A 107 -1.02 4.98 -3.76
CA SER A 107 -1.85 6.11 -4.17
C SER A 107 -1.74 6.25 -5.68
N HIS A 108 -0.57 6.69 -6.17
CA HIS A 108 -0.30 7.02 -7.57
C HIS A 108 1.16 6.74 -7.98
N GLY A 109 1.89 5.92 -7.21
CA GLY A 109 3.31 5.66 -7.38
C GLY A 109 3.62 4.61 -8.46
N THR A 110 4.88 4.51 -8.86
CA THR A 110 5.30 3.60 -9.96
C THR A 110 4.98 2.14 -9.72
N ALA A 111 4.86 1.72 -8.46
CA ALA A 111 4.37 0.39 -8.09
C ALA A 111 3.03 0.03 -8.73
N GLY A 112 2.22 1.03 -9.07
CA GLY A 112 0.97 0.89 -9.80
C GLY A 112 1.12 0.24 -11.17
N TYR A 113 2.27 0.34 -11.85
CA TYR A 113 2.53 -0.39 -13.10
C TYR A 113 3.63 -1.44 -12.96
N GLU A 114 4.58 -1.30 -12.04
CA GLU A 114 5.66 -2.27 -11.83
C GLU A 114 5.15 -3.64 -11.36
N TYR A 115 4.19 -3.67 -10.43
CA TYR A 115 3.65 -4.93 -9.88
C TYR A 115 2.66 -5.64 -10.81
N PRO A 116 1.78 -4.94 -11.56
CA PRO A 116 0.99 -5.59 -12.60
C PRO A 116 1.84 -6.27 -13.67
N MET A 117 3.03 -5.75 -14.02
CA MET A 117 3.96 -6.43 -14.94
C MET A 117 4.39 -7.82 -14.43
N GLN A 118 4.45 -7.98 -13.11
CA GLN A 118 4.73 -9.25 -12.43
C GLN A 118 3.48 -10.13 -12.24
N GLY A 119 2.33 -9.72 -12.76
CA GLY A 119 1.06 -10.42 -12.61
C GLY A 119 0.39 -10.21 -11.25
N ILE A 120 0.80 -9.21 -10.49
CA ILE A 120 0.26 -8.95 -9.14
C ILE A 120 -0.88 -7.93 -9.24
N PRO A 121 -2.10 -8.27 -8.76
CA PRO A 121 -3.20 -7.32 -8.74
C PRO A 121 -2.82 -6.10 -7.89
N THR A 122 -3.05 -4.92 -8.45
CA THR A 122 -2.59 -3.66 -7.85
C THR A 122 -3.73 -2.66 -7.77
N ILE A 123 -3.96 -2.14 -6.57
CA ILE A 123 -4.96 -1.12 -6.29
C ILE A 123 -4.28 0.25 -6.32
N ILE A 124 -4.86 1.21 -7.06
CA ILE A 124 -4.44 2.62 -7.02
C ILE A 124 -5.56 3.48 -6.44
N CYS A 125 -5.20 4.45 -5.59
CA CYS A 125 -6.15 5.31 -4.88
C CYS A 125 -6.11 6.78 -5.32
N GLY A 126 -5.14 7.15 -6.16
CA GLY A 126 -5.04 8.42 -6.85
C GLY A 126 -4.75 8.20 -8.33
N GLU A 127 -5.02 9.22 -9.15
CA GLU A 127 -4.71 9.19 -10.56
C GLU A 127 -3.19 9.16 -10.79
N ALA A 128 -2.78 8.40 -11.79
CA ALA A 128 -1.43 8.42 -12.33
C ALA A 128 -1.48 8.38 -13.87
N ASN A 129 -0.35 8.61 -14.54
CA ASN A 129 -0.24 8.62 -16.01
C ASN A 129 -0.63 7.30 -16.70
N TYR A 130 -0.84 6.23 -15.92
CA TYR A 130 -1.22 4.91 -16.37
C TYR A 130 -2.64 4.49 -15.91
N SER A 131 -3.38 5.37 -15.25
CA SER A 131 -4.77 5.13 -14.86
C SER A 131 -5.68 4.95 -16.09
N GLY A 132 -6.78 4.23 -15.91
CA GLY A 132 -7.78 4.00 -16.96
C GLY A 132 -7.39 2.94 -18.00
N LEU A 133 -6.21 2.32 -17.87
CA LEU A 133 -5.71 1.31 -18.80
C LEU A 133 -6.21 -0.12 -18.49
N GLY A 134 -7.03 -0.29 -17.45
CA GLY A 134 -7.74 -1.54 -17.15
C GLY A 134 -6.92 -2.63 -16.45
N PHE A 135 -5.62 -2.40 -16.19
CA PHE A 135 -4.79 -3.36 -15.45
C PHE A 135 -4.68 -3.07 -13.94
N ASN A 136 -5.18 -1.92 -13.48
CA ASN A 136 -5.30 -1.59 -12.07
C ASN A 136 -6.72 -1.77 -11.55
N ILE A 137 -6.82 -2.00 -10.24
CA ILE A 137 -8.08 -1.90 -9.51
C ILE A 137 -8.22 -0.44 -9.05
N GLU A 138 -9.21 0.27 -9.59
CA GLU A 138 -9.41 1.70 -9.38
C GLU A 138 -10.74 1.98 -8.65
N PRO A 139 -10.78 1.88 -7.31
CA PRO A 139 -11.96 2.29 -6.54
C PRO A 139 -12.32 3.74 -6.82
N LYS A 140 -13.61 4.01 -7.10
CA LYS A 140 -14.12 5.36 -7.38
C LYS A 140 -14.61 6.08 -6.12
N THR A 141 -14.73 5.37 -4.99
CA THR A 141 -15.10 5.94 -3.69
C THR A 141 -14.34 5.26 -2.55
N ARG A 142 -14.17 5.96 -1.41
CA ARG A 142 -13.61 5.37 -0.18
C ARG A 142 -14.39 4.13 0.27
N THR A 143 -15.71 4.13 0.12
CA THR A 143 -16.56 2.97 0.43
C THR A 143 -16.23 1.76 -0.45
N GLN A 144 -15.99 1.98 -1.74
CA GLN A 144 -15.60 0.91 -2.67
C GLN A 144 -14.20 0.38 -2.33
N TYR A 145 -13.26 1.27 -2.02
CA TYR A 145 -11.94 0.91 -1.53
C TYR A 145 -12.01 0.03 -0.28
N TYR A 146 -12.81 0.38 0.72
CA TYR A 146 -12.97 -0.47 1.92
C TYR A 146 -13.62 -1.83 1.63
N LYS A 147 -14.56 -1.90 0.69
CA LYS A 147 -15.15 -3.18 0.25
C LYS A 147 -14.09 -4.08 -0.38
N ILE A 148 -13.16 -3.50 -1.15
CA ILE A 148 -12.02 -4.22 -1.72
C ILE A 148 -11.07 -4.68 -0.61
N LEU A 149 -10.67 -3.81 0.33
CA LEU A 149 -9.80 -4.19 1.45
C LEU A 149 -10.35 -5.39 2.25
N LYS A 150 -11.66 -5.43 2.51
CA LYS A 150 -12.31 -6.55 3.22
C LYS A 150 -12.31 -7.88 2.47
N LYS A 151 -12.06 -7.86 1.15
CA LYS A 151 -12.07 -9.04 0.27
C LYS A 151 -10.73 -9.21 -0.45
N ILE A 152 -9.68 -8.54 0.03
CA ILE A 152 -8.41 -8.44 -0.68
C ILE A 152 -7.73 -9.82 -0.83
N ASN A 153 -7.97 -10.73 0.11
CA ASN A 153 -7.52 -12.12 0.08
C ASN A 153 -8.17 -12.97 -1.03
N LEU A 154 -9.20 -12.47 -1.71
CA LEU A 154 -9.81 -13.14 -2.86
C LEU A 154 -9.16 -12.73 -4.19
N LEU A 155 -8.32 -11.70 -4.20
CA LEU A 155 -7.59 -11.28 -5.40
C LEU A 155 -6.54 -12.33 -5.74
N LYS A 156 -6.38 -12.63 -7.04
CA LYS A 156 -5.44 -13.65 -7.52
C LYS A 156 -4.42 -13.01 -8.45
N LYS A 157 -3.21 -13.55 -8.42
CA LYS A 157 -2.18 -13.27 -9.41
C LYS A 157 -2.66 -13.75 -10.78
N THR A 158 -2.30 -13.01 -11.83
CA THR A 158 -2.65 -13.32 -13.22
C THR A 158 -1.58 -14.15 -13.94
N LYS A 159 -0.49 -14.51 -13.24
CA LYS A 159 0.56 -15.43 -13.69
C LYS A 159 0.76 -16.54 -12.67
#